data_AF-A0A344W172-F1
#
_entry.id   AF-A0A344W172-F1
#
_cell.length_a   1.000
_cell.length_b   1.000
_cell.length_c   1.000
_cell.angle_alpha   90.00
_cell.angle_beta   90.00
_cell.angle_gamma   90.00
#
_symmetry.space_group_name_H-M   'P 1'
#
loop_
_entity.id
_entity.type
_entity.pdbx_description
1 polymer ?
#
loop_
_entity_poly.entity_id
_entity_poly.type
_entity_poly.pdbx_seq_one_letter_code
_entity_poly.pdbx_strand_id
1 'polypeptide(L)'
;METIAGVLLLVGLGLIGWGFIAFIRGIGKLLSSPTQTPTRYTPPASDDIDGMNNGDYYNGPRGYSPMTGYPETQYGSGFDPDAEWNHEERD
;
A
#
# COMPACT_ATOMS: atom_id res chain seq x y z
N MET A 1 50.17 14.21 28.26
CA MET A 1 49.76 13.46 27.04
C MET A 1 48.51 12.61 27.30
N GLU A 2 48.28 12.26 28.57
CA GLU A 2 47.20 11.42 29.09
C GLU A 2 45.80 11.99 28.83
N THR A 3 45.61 13.31 28.90
CA THR A 3 44.31 13.95 28.64
C THR A 3 43.88 13.86 27.18
N ILE A 4 44.83 13.99 26.24
CA ILE A 4 44.57 13.89 24.80
C ILE A 4 44.16 12.46 24.45
N ALA A 5 44.83 11.46 25.01
CA ALA A 5 44.48 10.05 24.83
C ALA A 5 43.07 9.72 25.37
N GLY A 6 42.73 10.25 26.55
CA GLY A 6 41.38 10.09 27.12
C GLY A 6 40.28 10.71 26.26
N VAL A 7 40.51 11.91 25.71
CA VAL A 7 39.55 12.57 24.82
C VAL A 7 39.37 11.81 23.50
N LEU A 8 40.46 11.31 22.91
CA LEU A 8 40.40 10.52 21.68
C LEU A 8 39.61 9.21 21.84
N LEU A 9 39.74 8.55 23.00
CA LEU A 9 38.99 7.33 23.31
C LEU A 9 37.48 7.61 23.41
N LEU A 10 37.09 8.68 24.12
CA LEU A 10 35.69 9.07 24.27
C LEU A 10 35.06 9.46 22.92
N VAL A 11 35.76 10.22 22.09
CA VAL A 11 35.30 10.58 20.74
C VAL A 11 35.18 9.32 19.88
N GLY A 12 36.16 8.42 19.94
CA GLY A 12 36.15 7.15 19.20
C GLY A 12 34.93 6.29 19.56
N LEU A 13 34.67 6.08 20.85
CA LEU A 13 33.49 5.33 21.30
C LEU A 13 32.18 6.01 20.90
N GLY A 14 32.12 7.35 20.97
CA GLY A 14 30.98 8.12 20.51
C GLY A 14 30.70 7.91 19.01
N LEU A 15 31.74 7.93 18.17
CA LEU A 15 31.62 7.71 16.73
C LEU A 15 31.22 6.27 16.39
N ILE A 16 31.75 5.27 17.12
CA ILE A 16 31.37 3.87 16.95
C ILE A 16 29.90 3.65 17.31
N GLY A 17 29.45 4.17 18.47
CA GLY A 17 28.06 4.09 18.90
C GLY A 17 27.11 4.82 17.95
N TRP A 18 27.47 6.03 17.52
CA TRP A 18 26.69 6.80 16.55
C TRP A 18 26.59 6.10 15.19
N GLY A 19 27.73 5.60 14.68
CA GLY A 19 27.79 4.84 13.44
C GLY A 19 26.92 3.59 13.46
N PHE A 20 26.91 2.87 14.57
CA PHE A 20 26.05 1.69 14.75
C PHE A 20 24.57 2.05 14.71
N ILE A 21 24.15 3.14 15.37
CA ILE A 21 22.77 3.62 15.34
C ILE A 21 22.35 4.08 13.94
N ALA A 22 23.23 4.80 13.23
CA ALA A 22 22.99 5.23 11.87
C ALA A 22 22.86 4.04 10.89
N PHE A 23 23.69 3.00 11.08
CA PHE A 23 23.64 1.78 10.29
C PHE A 23 22.33 1.01 10.45
N ILE A 24 21.86 0.80 11.68
CA ILE A 24 20.58 0.12 11.94
C ILE A 24 19.40 0.91 11.33
N ARG A 25 19.42 2.24 11.42
CA ARG A 25 18.39 3.09 10.78
C ARG A 25 18.45 3.04 9.24
N GLY A 26 19.64 2.93 8.66
CA GLY A 26 19.83 2.79 7.22
C GLY A 26 19.28 1.47 6.67
N ILE A 27 19.57 0.35 7.36
CA ILE A 27 19.04 -0.97 7.00
C ILE A 27 17.52 -1.02 7.15
N GLY A 28 16.98 -0.43 8.22
CA GLY A 28 15.53 -0.31 8.40
C GLY A 28 14.87 0.38 7.19
N LYS A 29 15.45 1.47 6.68
CA LYS A 29 14.93 2.14 5.48
C LYS A 29 15.02 1.31 4.20
N LEU A 30 16.07 0.51 4.03
CA LEU A 30 16.22 -0.35 2.85
C LEU A 30 15.20 -1.50 2.84
N LEU A 31 14.97 -2.12 4.01
CA LEU A 31 13.99 -3.20 4.18
C LEU A 31 12.53 -2.68 4.19
N SER A 32 12.33 -1.45 4.65
CA SER A 32 11.01 -0.80 4.69
C SER A 32 10.69 0.02 3.45
N SER A 33 11.53 -0.03 2.40
CA SER A 33 11.15 0.55 1.11
C SER A 33 10.24 -0.45 0.42
N PRO A 34 8.90 -0.23 0.40
CA PRO A 34 8.05 -1.06 -0.42
C PRO A 34 8.55 -0.92 -1.85
N THR A 35 8.77 -2.04 -2.51
CA THR A 35 8.91 -2.11 -3.96
C THR A 35 7.84 -1.22 -4.55
N GLN A 36 8.22 -0.04 -5.05
CA GLN A 36 7.33 0.78 -5.84
C GLN A 36 7.10 -0.02 -7.11
N THR A 37 6.04 -0.81 -7.12
CA THR A 37 5.43 -1.29 -8.35
C THR A 37 5.28 -0.05 -9.22
N PRO A 38 5.79 -0.03 -10.45
CA PRO A 38 5.51 1.07 -11.36
C PRO A 38 4.01 1.05 -11.60
N THR A 39 3.27 1.83 -10.82
CA THR A 39 1.90 2.20 -11.12
C THR A 39 2.02 2.96 -12.42
N ARG A 40 1.64 2.27 -13.51
CA ARG A 40 1.38 2.89 -14.80
C ARG A 40 0.56 4.15 -14.50
N TYR A 41 1.17 5.30 -14.70
CA TYR A 41 0.52 6.58 -14.45
C TYR A 41 -0.54 6.75 -15.54
N THR A 42 -1.72 6.20 -15.29
CA THR A 42 -2.94 6.64 -15.96
C THR A 42 -3.17 8.04 -15.41
N PRO A 43 -3.09 9.10 -16.24
CA PRO A 43 -3.41 10.44 -15.76
C PRO A 43 -4.81 10.38 -15.14
N PRO A 44 -5.03 11.00 -13.97
CA PRO A 44 -6.35 11.03 -13.38
C PRO A 44 -7.29 11.64 -14.42
N ALA A 45 -8.28 10.86 -14.89
CA ALA A 45 -9.46 11.48 -15.44
C ALA A 45 -9.96 12.40 -14.32
N SER A 46 -9.94 13.69 -14.59
CA SER A 46 -10.28 14.76 -13.65
C SER A 46 -11.79 14.79 -13.41
N ASP A 47 -12.35 13.68 -12.93
CA ASP A 47 -13.79 13.46 -12.76
C ASP A 47 -14.21 13.31 -11.28
N ASP A 48 -13.32 13.64 -10.35
CA ASP A 48 -13.64 13.61 -8.92
C ASP A 48 -14.27 14.95 -8.51
N ILE A 49 -15.59 15.09 -8.69
CA ILE A 49 -16.37 16.27 -8.25
C ILE A 49 -16.20 16.56 -6.73
N ASP A 50 -15.83 15.55 -5.94
CA ASP A 50 -15.67 15.62 -4.47
C ASP A 50 -14.37 14.96 -3.97
N GLY A 51 -13.35 14.79 -4.83
CA GLY A 51 -12.07 14.16 -4.45
C GLY A 51 -12.11 12.66 -4.12
N MET A 52 -13.25 12.01 -4.31
CA MET A 52 -13.40 10.55 -4.29
C MET A 52 -13.18 10.01 -5.70
N ASN A 53 -12.35 8.98 -5.84
CA ASN A 53 -12.18 8.30 -7.11
C ASN A 53 -13.29 7.24 -7.33
N ASN A 54 -13.43 6.72 -8.54
CA ASN A 54 -14.40 5.65 -8.85
C ASN A 54 -14.28 4.46 -7.87
N GLY A 55 -13.06 4.09 -7.47
CA GLY A 55 -12.84 3.03 -6.49
C GLY A 55 -13.52 3.32 -5.15
N ASP A 56 -13.58 4.57 -4.70
CA ASP A 56 -14.23 4.96 -3.45
C ASP A 56 -15.76 4.90 -3.55
N TYR A 57 -16.34 5.24 -4.71
CA TYR A 57 -17.78 5.17 -4.96
C TYR A 57 -18.30 3.73 -5.03
N TYR A 58 -17.54 2.84 -5.64
CA TYR A 58 -17.96 1.46 -5.87
C TYR A 58 -17.45 0.48 -4.81
N ASN A 59 -16.47 0.86 -3.97
CA ASN A 59 -15.90 -0.02 -2.93
C ASN A 59 -16.02 0.56 -1.52
N GLY A 60 -17.09 1.29 -1.26
CA GLY A 60 -17.31 1.96 0.03
C GLY A 60 -17.55 1.00 1.21
N PRO A 61 -17.79 1.53 2.42
CA PRO A 61 -18.00 0.73 3.64
C PRO A 61 -19.15 -0.30 3.57
N ARG A 62 -20.03 -0.18 2.56
CA ARG A 62 -21.14 -1.10 2.30
C ARG A 62 -20.79 -2.24 1.33
N GLY A 63 -19.53 -2.34 0.91
CA GLY A 63 -19.02 -3.40 0.04
C GLY A 63 -18.85 -2.97 -1.42
N TYR A 64 -18.46 -3.94 -2.25
CA TYR A 64 -18.27 -3.79 -3.68
C TYR A 64 -19.62 -3.68 -4.42
N SER A 65 -19.81 -2.62 -5.19
CA SER A 65 -20.88 -2.49 -6.18
C SER A 65 -20.29 -2.75 -7.56
N PRO A 66 -20.75 -3.78 -8.29
CA PRO A 66 -20.28 -4.06 -9.62
C PRO A 66 -20.57 -2.90 -10.58
N MET A 67 -19.60 -2.58 -11.44
CA MET A 67 -19.70 -1.53 -12.46
C MET A 67 -20.05 -2.06 -13.85
N THR A 68 -20.41 -3.35 -13.98
CA THR A 68 -20.70 -3.89 -15.30
C THR A 68 -22.10 -3.48 -15.74
N GLY A 69 -22.30 -3.31 -17.05
CA GLY A 69 -23.62 -3.01 -17.62
C GLY A 69 -24.59 -4.20 -17.63
N TYR A 70 -24.20 -5.32 -17.03
CA TYR A 70 -24.93 -6.58 -17.00
C TYR A 70 -25.10 -7.07 -15.56
N PRO A 71 -25.80 -6.31 -14.70
CA PRO A 71 -25.95 -6.63 -13.28
C PRO A 71 -26.59 -7.99 -13.01
N GLU A 72 -27.28 -8.56 -13.99
CA GLU A 72 -27.88 -9.88 -13.98
C GLU A 72 -26.88 -11.03 -14.23
N THR A 73 -25.65 -10.74 -14.63
CA THR A 73 -24.64 -11.78 -14.95
C THR A 73 -23.71 -12.06 -13.78
N GLN A 74 -23.06 -13.23 -13.77
CA GLN A 74 -22.04 -13.61 -12.77
C GLN A 74 -20.96 -12.55 -12.51
N TYR A 75 -20.56 -11.80 -13.55
CA TYR A 75 -19.50 -10.80 -13.45
C TYR A 75 -20.03 -9.41 -13.07
N GLY A 76 -21.35 -9.22 -13.14
CA GLY A 76 -22.02 -7.95 -12.91
C GLY A 76 -22.93 -7.92 -11.70
N SER A 77 -23.36 -9.07 -11.18
CA SER A 77 -24.00 -9.14 -9.88
C SER A 77 -22.91 -9.16 -8.80
N GLY A 78 -23.22 -8.68 -7.60
CA GLY A 78 -22.43 -9.12 -6.44
C GLY A 78 -22.45 -10.64 -6.37
N PHE A 79 -21.50 -11.25 -5.64
CA PHE A 79 -21.58 -12.69 -5.41
C PHE A 79 -22.87 -13.00 -4.66
N ASP A 80 -23.80 -13.67 -5.34
CA ASP A 80 -25.09 -14.09 -4.83
C ASP A 80 -25.30 -15.56 -5.24
N PRO A 81 -25.25 -16.50 -4.27
CA PRO A 81 -25.42 -17.92 -4.55
C PRO A 81 -26.85 -18.28 -4.97
N ASP A 82 -27.82 -17.38 -4.73
CA ASP A 82 -29.22 -17.57 -5.07
C ASP A 82 -29.62 -16.81 -6.36
N ALA A 83 -28.64 -16.25 -7.07
CA ALA A 83 -28.88 -15.50 -8.29
C ALA A 83 -29.45 -16.37 -9.42
N GLU A 84 -30.32 -15.79 -10.26
CA GLU A 84 -30.97 -16.47 -11.38
C GLU A 84 -29.95 -17.14 -12.32
N TRP A 85 -28.87 -16.43 -12.68
CA TRP A 85 -27.78 -16.96 -13.49
C TRP A 85 -27.08 -18.18 -12.87
N ASN A 86 -27.13 -18.34 -11.54
CA ASN A 86 -26.51 -19.47 -10.82
C ASN A 86 -27.43 -20.71 -10.76
N HIS A 87 -28.66 -20.61 -11.27
CA HIS A 87 -29.68 -21.65 -11.22
C HIS A 87 -30.19 -22.11 -12.58
N GLU A 88 -29.72 -21.50 -13.67
CA GLU A 88 -30.12 -21.81 -15.05
C GLU A 88 -29.76 -23.24 -15.53
N GLU A 89 -28.90 -23.97 -14.81
CA GLU A 89 -28.35 -25.27 -15.26
C GLU A 89 -29.03 -26.52 -14.64
N ARG A 90 -30.25 -26.41 -14.09
CA ARG A 90 -30.96 -27.56 -13.48
C ARG A 90 -32.29 -27.89 -14.15
N ASP A 91 -32.27 -28.16 -15.45
CA ASP A 91 -33.37 -28.85 -16.16
C ASP A 91 -32.86 -30.10 -16.91
#